data_AF-A0A1G7Q776-F1
#
_entry.id   AF-A0A1G7Q776-F1
#
_cell.length_a   1.000
_cell.length_b   1.000
_cell.length_c   1.000
_cell.angle_alpha   90.00
_cell.angle_beta   90.00
_cell.angle_gamma   90.00
#
_symmetry.space_group_name_H-M   'P 1'
#
loop_
_entity.id
_entity.type
_entity.pdbx_description
1 polymer ?
#
loop_
_entity_poly.entity_id
_entity_poly.type
_entity_poly.pdbx_seq_one_letter_code
_entity_poly.pdbx_strand_id
1 'polypeptide(L)'
;MPCPHRYLGLHLPASLLPDWEIDHLFIGTFNPLWDRPNALNAVYFYGRSAYFWDAVSIFFEDTTYAFDRNDRQAMVDFCKRHRMGFTDLILSVEDADQQNQDHRKKIYSVKDVDLESFDQIVWNTDNIKDFLAQKRPANIYFTLLSTDGRSLFSPQILKIEQEALQLGINNSRLHSPTGARLGNGVPRLHQLVERWNIATGLPNVDLARYLYVQNEPKEKKPRKKKLAKRTRFSQNASEIEILIMGRYGLTVSPDERINLFDMNSNTPLKALTVIRDIIIPYISVTFNHQIELHHPTGAKNPKNTRTLGKEVYTFLLEHQ
;
A
#
# COMPACT_ATOMS: atom_id res chain seq x y z
N MET A 1 6.83 -21.82 20.69
CA MET A 1 7.45 -20.54 21.12
C MET A 1 6.50 -19.44 20.75
N PRO A 2 6.20 -18.48 21.64
CA PRO A 2 5.27 -17.40 21.35
C PRO A 2 5.70 -16.61 20.11
N CYS A 3 4.74 -16.01 19.41
CA CYS A 3 5.00 -15.10 18.30
C CYS A 3 4.75 -13.65 18.76
N PRO A 4 5.78 -12.91 19.21
CA PRO A 4 5.63 -11.52 19.56
C PRO A 4 5.47 -10.65 18.31
N HIS A 5 5.00 -9.42 18.53
CA HIS A 5 4.97 -8.39 17.51
C HIS A 5 6.37 -7.91 17.14
N ARG A 6 6.62 -7.69 15.83
CA ARG A 6 7.94 -7.35 15.27
C ARG A 6 8.52 -6.04 15.81
N TYR A 7 7.66 -5.05 16.07
CA TYR A 7 8.07 -3.71 16.48
C TYR A 7 7.85 -3.44 17.97
N LEU A 8 7.65 -4.48 18.79
CA LEU A 8 7.57 -4.33 20.23
C LEU A 8 8.89 -3.78 20.77
N GLY A 9 8.83 -2.67 21.52
CA GLY A 9 10.03 -2.03 22.04
C GLY A 9 10.75 -1.11 21.05
N LEU A 10 10.20 -0.88 19.85
CA LEU A 10 10.91 -0.14 18.80
C LEU A 10 11.12 1.34 19.15
N HIS A 11 10.09 1.99 19.71
CA HIS A 11 10.13 3.42 20.08
C HIS A 11 10.10 3.62 21.59
N LEU A 12 9.26 2.85 22.28
CA LEU A 12 9.17 2.81 23.74
C LEU A 12 9.39 1.38 24.23
N PRO A 13 10.19 1.16 25.30
CA PRO A 13 10.41 -0.17 25.87
C PRO A 13 9.10 -0.91 26.15
N ALA A 14 9.02 -2.17 25.73
CA ALA A 14 7.84 -3.04 25.90
C ALA A 14 6.51 -2.46 25.36
N SER A 15 6.56 -1.52 24.42
CA SER A 15 5.37 -0.89 23.84
C SER A 15 5.44 -0.87 22.31
N LEU A 16 4.26 -0.80 21.67
CA LEU A 16 4.10 -0.58 20.23
C LEU A 16 3.84 0.88 19.89
N LEU A 17 3.69 1.74 20.89
CA LEU A 17 3.26 3.11 20.72
C LEU A 17 4.46 4.03 20.41
N PRO A 18 4.23 5.13 19.68
CA PRO A 18 5.28 6.11 19.40
C PRO A 18 5.70 6.88 20.66
N ASP A 19 6.95 7.37 20.68
CA ASP A 19 7.49 8.23 21.73
C ASP A 19 7.42 9.73 21.39
N TRP A 20 6.87 10.10 20.22
CA TRP A 20 6.66 11.48 19.78
C TRP A 20 5.20 11.94 19.89
N GLU A 21 4.98 13.23 19.67
CA GLU A 21 3.65 13.84 19.65
C GLU A 21 2.90 13.50 18.36
N ILE A 22 1.62 13.15 18.47
CA ILE A 22 0.81 12.73 17.33
C ILE A 22 -0.58 13.38 17.34
N ASP A 23 -1.11 13.63 16.15
CA ASP A 23 -2.49 14.04 15.90
C ASP A 23 -3.31 12.91 15.27
N HIS A 24 -2.64 11.95 14.61
CA HIS A 24 -3.27 10.83 13.91
C HIS A 24 -2.66 9.51 14.37
N LEU A 25 -3.47 8.57 14.90
CA LEU A 25 -3.03 7.22 15.25
C LEU A 25 -3.69 6.18 14.33
N PHE A 26 -2.90 5.44 13.54
CA PHE A 26 -3.44 4.30 12.79
C PHE A 26 -3.16 2.99 13.54
N ILE A 27 -4.20 2.17 13.64
CA ILE A 27 -4.26 0.95 14.44
C ILE A 27 -4.51 -0.23 13.50
N GLY A 28 -3.51 -1.11 13.37
CA GLY A 28 -3.60 -2.33 12.59
C GLY A 28 -3.92 -3.56 13.42
N THR A 29 -3.81 -4.74 12.81
CA THR A 29 -4.10 -6.01 13.49
C THR A 29 -2.87 -6.56 14.20
N PHE A 30 -1.87 -6.96 13.41
CA PHE A 30 -0.69 -7.67 13.88
C PHE A 30 0.40 -7.75 12.81
N ASN A 31 1.64 -7.43 13.20
CA ASN A 31 2.83 -7.69 12.40
C ASN A 31 3.77 -8.68 13.13
N PRO A 32 3.74 -9.97 12.77
CA PRO A 32 4.50 -10.99 13.49
C PRO A 32 6.01 -10.83 13.35
N LEU A 33 6.74 -11.11 14.43
CA LEU A 33 8.20 -11.16 14.43
C LEU A 33 8.74 -12.28 13.53
N TRP A 34 8.01 -13.39 13.38
CA TRP A 34 8.47 -14.50 12.57
C TRP A 34 8.63 -14.10 11.11
N ASP A 35 9.84 -14.29 10.60
CA ASP A 35 10.15 -13.98 9.21
C ASP A 35 9.47 -14.95 8.25
N ARG A 36 8.94 -14.39 7.17
CA ARG A 36 8.39 -15.16 6.06
C ARG A 36 9.53 -15.81 5.26
N PRO A 37 9.32 -17.03 4.72
CA PRO A 37 10.33 -17.73 3.94
C PRO A 37 10.83 -16.98 2.69
N ASN A 38 10.04 -16.04 2.16
CA ASN A 38 10.37 -15.26 0.97
C ASN A 38 10.98 -13.88 1.29
N ALA A 39 11.36 -13.63 2.53
CA ALA A 39 11.90 -12.34 3.00
C ALA A 39 11.00 -11.12 2.77
N LEU A 40 9.72 -11.30 2.41
CA LEU A 40 8.74 -10.20 2.27
C LEU A 40 8.19 -9.79 3.64
N ASN A 41 9.10 -9.41 4.54
CA ASN A 41 8.78 -8.87 5.85
C ASN A 41 8.63 -7.35 5.77
N ALA A 42 7.80 -6.79 6.65
CA ALA A 42 7.67 -5.34 6.72
C ALA A 42 8.92 -4.78 7.44
N VAL A 43 9.54 -3.75 6.87
CA VAL A 43 10.63 -3.03 7.52
C VAL A 43 10.10 -2.04 8.57
N TYR A 44 8.91 -1.50 8.33
CA TYR A 44 8.15 -0.70 9.29
C TYR A 44 6.63 -0.93 9.09
N PHE A 45 5.78 -0.40 9.98
CA PHE A 45 4.32 -0.60 9.95
C PHE A 45 3.73 -0.48 8.53
N TYR A 46 2.87 -1.41 8.15
CA TYR A 46 2.31 -1.53 6.79
C TYR A 46 3.32 -1.57 5.62
N GLY A 47 4.62 -1.77 5.85
CA GLY A 47 5.64 -1.77 4.78
C GLY A 47 5.42 -2.83 3.70
N ARG A 48 4.71 -3.93 4.04
CA ARG A 48 4.27 -4.96 3.06
C ARG A 48 3.10 -4.50 2.19
N SER A 49 2.33 -3.51 2.62
CA SER A 49 1.16 -3.05 1.90
C SER A 49 1.57 -2.39 0.60
N ALA A 50 0.93 -2.78 -0.50
CA ALA A 50 1.17 -2.14 -1.80
C ALA A 50 0.74 -0.67 -1.80
N TYR A 51 -0.18 -0.26 -0.93
CA TYR A 51 -0.91 1.01 -1.07
C TYR A 51 -0.89 1.92 0.16
N PHE A 52 -0.54 1.42 1.36
CA PHE A 52 -0.69 2.21 2.59
C PHE A 52 0.10 3.52 2.54
N TRP A 53 1.41 3.41 2.33
CA TRP A 53 2.33 4.54 2.34
C TRP A 53 2.03 5.52 1.21
N ASP A 54 1.71 4.99 0.04
CA ASP A 54 1.27 5.79 -1.11
C ASP A 54 -0.01 6.57 -0.79
N ALA A 55 -0.99 5.94 -0.13
CA ALA A 55 -2.25 6.58 0.26
C ALA A 55 -2.05 7.67 1.29
N VAL A 56 -1.31 7.42 2.37
CA VAL A 56 -1.08 8.45 3.39
C VAL A 56 -0.28 9.63 2.83
N SER A 57 0.71 9.42 1.97
CA SER A 57 1.44 10.55 1.36
C SER A 57 0.54 11.46 0.53
N ILE A 58 -0.50 10.93 -0.12
CA ILE A 58 -1.52 11.72 -0.84
C ILE A 58 -2.31 12.61 0.12
N PHE A 59 -2.71 12.08 1.28
CA PHE A 59 -3.46 12.84 2.29
C PHE A 59 -2.65 13.98 2.91
N PHE A 60 -1.34 13.79 3.08
CA PHE A 60 -0.48 14.77 3.75
C PHE A 60 0.33 15.65 2.78
N GLU A 61 -0.07 15.68 1.50
CA GLU A 61 0.52 16.50 0.41
C GLU A 61 2.06 16.42 0.33
N ASP A 62 2.65 15.29 0.74
CA ASP A 62 4.11 15.09 0.70
C ASP A 62 4.51 14.55 -0.67
N THR A 63 5.57 15.12 -1.26
CA THR A 63 5.95 14.86 -2.66
C THR A 63 6.34 13.40 -2.90
N THR A 64 5.36 12.65 -3.40
CA THR A 64 5.41 11.50 -4.32
C THR A 64 6.54 10.46 -4.16
N TYR A 65 6.15 9.29 -3.64
CA TYR A 65 6.37 7.95 -4.24
C TYR A 65 7.74 7.25 -4.24
N ALA A 66 8.70 7.67 -3.43
CA ALA A 66 9.99 6.96 -3.36
C ALA A 66 10.55 6.85 -1.95
N PHE A 67 9.70 6.57 -0.94
CA PHE A 67 10.27 5.88 0.21
C PHE A 67 10.81 4.57 -0.31
N ASP A 68 12.13 4.39 -0.25
CA ASP A 68 12.66 3.06 -0.17
C ASP A 68 11.90 2.40 0.98
N ARG A 69 11.04 1.43 0.66
CA ARG A 69 10.22 0.75 1.67
C ARG A 69 11.08 -0.09 2.62
N ASN A 70 12.38 -0.13 2.36
CA ASN A 70 13.41 -0.67 3.23
C ASN A 70 14.09 0.40 4.11
N ASP A 71 13.80 1.69 3.93
CA ASP A 71 14.29 2.76 4.78
C ASP A 71 13.31 3.05 5.91
N ARG A 72 13.49 2.32 7.02
CA ARG A 72 12.74 2.53 8.25
C ARG A 72 12.83 3.97 8.76
N GLN A 73 14.00 4.61 8.65
CA GLN A 73 14.21 5.93 9.24
C GLN A 73 13.42 6.98 8.48
N ALA A 74 13.46 6.95 7.14
CA ALA A 74 12.65 7.85 6.32
C ALA A 74 11.15 7.71 6.62
N MET A 75 10.68 6.49 6.88
CA MET A 75 9.28 6.24 7.28
C MET A 75 8.96 6.82 8.66
N VAL A 76 9.87 6.71 9.64
CA VAL A 76 9.73 7.33 10.97
C VAL A 76 9.76 8.85 10.89
N ASP A 77 10.66 9.42 10.09
CA ASP A 77 10.78 10.87 9.91
C ASP A 77 9.53 11.47 9.27
N PHE A 78 8.96 10.76 8.29
CA PHE A 78 7.65 11.09 7.72
C PHE A 78 6.55 11.08 8.80
N CYS A 79 6.53 10.06 9.67
CA CYS A 79 5.58 10.01 10.78
C CYS A 79 5.71 11.20 11.72
N LYS A 80 6.93 11.54 12.13
CA LYS A 80 7.20 12.65 13.05
C LYS A 80 6.79 14.00 12.45
N ARG A 81 7.14 14.24 11.19
CA ARG A 81 6.80 15.47 10.45
C ARG A 81 5.30 15.71 10.37
N HIS A 82 4.53 14.65 10.13
CA HIS A 82 3.08 14.70 9.97
C HIS A 82 2.32 14.30 11.25
N ARG A 83 3.02 14.21 12.38
CA ARG A 83 2.43 13.89 13.70
C ARG A 83 1.57 12.63 13.63
N MET A 84 2.07 11.60 12.95
CA MET A 84 1.42 10.30 12.80
C MET A 84 2.03 9.27 13.74
N GLY A 85 1.18 8.41 14.29
CA GLY A 85 1.55 7.24 15.07
C GLY A 85 1.01 5.96 14.46
N PHE A 86 1.72 4.86 14.69
CA PHE A 86 1.27 3.51 14.33
C PHE A 86 1.33 2.59 15.53
N THR A 87 0.36 1.69 15.60
CA THR A 87 0.30 0.61 16.58
C THR A 87 -0.55 -0.52 16.01
N ASP A 88 -0.54 -1.68 16.65
CA ASP A 88 -1.36 -2.85 16.28
C ASP A 88 -2.13 -3.36 17.51
N LEU A 89 -3.24 -4.06 17.28
CA LEU A 89 -4.11 -4.62 18.32
C LEU A 89 -3.46 -5.77 19.10
N ILE A 90 -2.54 -6.53 18.48
CA ILE A 90 -1.93 -7.72 19.09
C ILE A 90 -0.48 -7.45 19.45
N LEU A 91 -0.11 -7.73 20.71
CA LEU A 91 1.27 -7.73 21.20
C LEU A 91 1.99 -9.05 20.94
N SER A 92 1.28 -10.17 21.12
CA SER A 92 1.85 -11.52 21.00
C SER A 92 0.75 -12.58 20.82
N VAL A 93 1.13 -13.73 20.27
CA VAL A 93 0.32 -14.96 20.21
C VAL A 93 1.10 -16.04 20.96
N GLU A 94 0.69 -16.36 22.19
CA GLU A 94 1.50 -17.14 23.14
C GLU A 94 1.50 -18.64 22.87
N ASP A 95 0.38 -19.16 22.37
CA ASP A 95 0.18 -20.56 21.99
C ASP A 95 0.65 -20.86 20.55
N ALA A 96 1.22 -19.86 19.86
CA ALA A 96 1.89 -20.09 18.59
C ALA A 96 3.11 -21.02 18.79
N ASP A 97 3.41 -21.83 17.77
CA ASP A 97 4.60 -22.67 17.78
C ASP A 97 5.31 -22.64 16.43
N GLN A 98 6.54 -22.14 16.43
CA GLN A 98 7.35 -21.96 15.23
C GLN A 98 7.75 -23.32 14.61
N GLN A 99 7.77 -24.40 15.38
CA GLN A 99 8.03 -25.75 14.85
C GLN A 99 6.79 -26.36 14.18
N ASN A 100 5.59 -25.89 14.54
CA ASN A 100 4.36 -26.31 13.91
C ASN A 100 4.15 -25.61 12.55
N GLN A 101 4.14 -26.40 11.47
CA GLN A 101 3.98 -25.86 10.12
C GLN A 101 2.65 -25.16 9.88
N ASP A 102 1.57 -25.60 10.52
CA ASP A 102 0.25 -24.98 10.41
C ASP A 102 0.23 -23.61 11.09
N HIS A 103 0.78 -23.51 12.30
CA HIS A 103 0.89 -22.24 13.03
C HIS A 103 1.69 -21.22 12.22
N ARG A 104 2.82 -21.63 11.63
CA ARG A 104 3.58 -20.77 10.71
C ARG A 104 2.74 -20.26 9.54
N LYS A 105 1.99 -21.13 8.87
CA LYS A 105 1.15 -20.73 7.72
C LYS A 105 0.10 -19.69 8.14
N LYS A 106 -0.55 -19.89 9.28
CA LYS A 106 -1.55 -18.97 9.84
C LYS A 106 -0.94 -17.62 10.23
N ILE A 107 0.16 -17.64 10.98
CA ILE A 107 0.90 -16.42 11.36
C ILE A 107 1.36 -15.65 10.12
N TYR A 108 1.88 -16.34 9.10
CA TYR A 108 2.33 -15.69 7.87
C TYR A 108 1.20 -15.11 7.03
N SER A 109 -0.02 -15.67 7.08
CA SER A 109 -1.12 -15.16 6.27
C SER A 109 -1.56 -13.77 6.70
N VAL A 110 -1.38 -13.46 8.00
CA VAL A 110 -1.85 -12.25 8.70
C VAL A 110 -3.33 -11.93 8.44
N LYS A 111 -4.12 -12.94 8.08
CA LYS A 111 -5.56 -12.79 7.92
C LYS A 111 -6.20 -12.90 9.29
N ASP A 112 -7.16 -12.02 9.54
CA ASP A 112 -7.95 -12.00 10.77
C ASP A 112 -8.45 -13.41 11.15
N VAL A 113 -9.11 -14.12 10.23
CA VAL A 113 -9.61 -15.50 10.42
C VAL A 113 -8.53 -16.53 10.82
N ASP A 114 -7.31 -16.38 10.32
CA ASP A 114 -6.24 -17.33 10.65
C ASP A 114 -5.65 -17.02 12.04
N LEU A 115 -5.59 -15.74 12.42
CA LEU A 115 -5.19 -15.30 13.75
C LEU A 115 -6.23 -15.65 14.81
N GLU A 116 -7.52 -15.64 14.47
CA GLU A 116 -8.61 -16.05 15.37
C GLU A 116 -8.60 -17.53 15.76
N SER A 117 -7.77 -18.34 15.09
CA SER A 117 -7.62 -19.76 15.43
C SER A 117 -6.68 -20.05 16.60
N PHE A 118 -6.07 -19.00 17.18
CA PHE A 118 -5.22 -19.09 18.37
C PHE A 118 -6.01 -18.68 19.63
N ASP A 119 -5.78 -19.38 20.73
CA ASP A 119 -6.52 -19.21 21.99
C ASP A 119 -5.84 -18.18 22.92
N GLN A 120 -4.53 -17.97 22.79
CA GLN A 120 -3.74 -17.15 23.71
C GLN A 120 -3.19 -15.89 23.04
N ILE A 121 -4.10 -15.00 22.62
CA ILE A 121 -3.75 -13.69 22.07
C ILE A 121 -3.55 -12.67 23.20
N VAL A 122 -2.37 -12.04 23.23
CA VAL A 122 -2.06 -10.92 24.13
C VAL A 122 -2.41 -9.62 23.43
N TRP A 123 -3.43 -8.93 23.96
CA TRP A 123 -3.98 -7.71 23.38
C TRP A 123 -3.22 -6.45 23.82
N ASN A 124 -3.09 -5.49 22.90
CA ASN A 124 -2.55 -4.15 23.15
C ASN A 124 -3.63 -3.13 23.56
N THR A 125 -4.86 -3.58 23.80
CA THR A 125 -6.05 -2.73 23.96
C THR A 125 -5.90 -1.73 25.11
N ASP A 126 -5.47 -2.18 26.28
CA ASP A 126 -5.38 -1.32 27.46
C ASP A 126 -4.25 -0.30 27.30
N ASN A 127 -3.10 -0.69 26.78
CA ASN A 127 -2.01 0.25 26.46
C ASN A 127 -2.45 1.33 25.47
N ILE A 128 -3.24 0.98 24.45
CA ILE A 128 -3.77 1.95 23.49
C ILE A 128 -4.71 2.92 24.21
N LYS A 129 -5.63 2.43 25.06
CA LYS A 129 -6.54 3.29 25.82
C LYS A 129 -5.78 4.26 26.74
N ASP A 130 -4.80 3.76 27.49
CA ASP A 130 -3.96 4.58 28.36
C ASP A 130 -3.22 5.65 27.57
N PHE A 131 -2.72 5.30 26.38
CA PHE A 131 -2.09 6.25 25.47
C PHE A 131 -3.07 7.31 24.96
N LEU A 132 -4.32 6.95 24.62
CA LEU A 132 -5.34 7.92 24.22
C LEU A 132 -5.66 8.89 25.35
N ALA A 133 -5.81 8.39 26.58
CA ALA A 133 -6.07 9.23 27.74
C ALA A 133 -4.94 10.23 28.01
N GLN A 134 -3.69 9.79 27.82
CA GLN A 134 -2.49 10.60 28.05
C GLN A 134 -2.18 11.59 26.93
N LYS A 135 -2.17 11.12 25.68
CA LYS A 135 -1.67 11.88 24.51
C LYS A 135 -2.77 12.60 23.75
N ARG A 136 -4.00 12.10 23.81
CA ARG A 136 -5.19 12.69 23.17
C ARG A 136 -4.97 13.10 21.71
N PRO A 137 -4.59 12.17 20.81
CA PRO A 137 -4.53 12.48 19.38
C PRO A 137 -5.88 13.00 18.92
N ALA A 138 -5.89 13.87 17.91
CA ALA A 138 -7.14 14.40 17.34
C ALA A 138 -7.97 13.29 16.67
N ASN A 139 -7.31 12.31 16.05
CA ASN A 139 -7.96 11.26 15.28
C ASN A 139 -7.32 9.88 15.45
N ILE A 140 -8.14 8.84 15.44
CA ILE A 140 -7.69 7.44 15.35
C ILE A 140 -8.34 6.70 14.18
N TYR A 141 -7.61 5.76 13.60
CA TYR A 141 -8.03 5.02 12.42
C TYR A 141 -7.74 3.53 12.53
N PHE A 142 -8.76 2.68 12.40
CA PHE A 142 -8.56 1.24 12.33
C PHE A 142 -8.45 0.77 10.88
N THR A 143 -7.48 -0.07 10.53
CA THR A 143 -7.28 -0.49 9.11
C THR A 143 -7.52 -1.99 8.87
N LEU A 144 -8.70 -2.47 9.25
CA LEU A 144 -9.02 -3.91 9.27
C LEU A 144 -9.69 -4.41 7.99
N LEU A 145 -9.59 -5.73 7.77
CA LEU A 145 -10.25 -6.40 6.64
C LEU A 145 -11.69 -6.81 6.96
N SER A 146 -11.97 -7.18 8.21
CA SER A 146 -13.32 -7.53 8.65
C SER A 146 -14.07 -6.34 9.24
N THR A 147 -15.30 -6.13 8.77
CA THR A 147 -16.25 -5.15 9.31
C THR A 147 -17.53 -5.81 9.82
N ASP A 148 -17.61 -7.14 9.81
CA ASP A 148 -18.85 -7.89 10.05
C ASP A 148 -19.21 -8.02 11.54
N GLY A 149 -18.42 -7.44 12.44
CA GLY A 149 -18.67 -7.40 13.88
C GLY A 149 -18.58 -8.76 14.59
N ARG A 150 -18.34 -9.85 13.84
CA ARG A 150 -18.26 -11.22 14.37
C ARG A 150 -16.84 -11.64 14.72
N SER A 151 -15.88 -10.86 14.27
CA SER A 151 -14.46 -11.10 14.53
C SER A 151 -14.08 -10.90 16.01
N LEU A 152 -13.12 -11.71 16.51
CA LEU A 152 -12.55 -11.56 17.86
C LEU A 152 -11.86 -10.20 18.07
N PHE A 153 -11.51 -9.49 17.00
CA PHE A 153 -10.98 -8.13 17.06
C PHE A 153 -12.07 -7.09 17.40
N SER A 154 -13.33 -7.37 17.06
CA SER A 154 -14.44 -6.41 17.18
C SER A 154 -14.65 -5.91 18.61
N PRO A 155 -14.69 -6.77 19.65
CA PRO A 155 -14.79 -6.30 21.03
C PRO A 155 -13.62 -5.40 21.47
N GLN A 156 -12.40 -5.66 20.99
CA GLN A 156 -11.24 -4.84 21.34
C GLN A 156 -11.28 -3.47 20.69
N ILE A 157 -11.69 -3.41 19.43
CA ILE A 157 -11.89 -2.15 18.71
C ILE A 157 -12.98 -1.32 19.38
N LEU A 158 -14.11 -1.94 19.73
CA LEU A 158 -15.22 -1.25 20.41
C LEU A 158 -14.80 -0.62 21.73
N LYS A 159 -13.94 -1.27 22.52
CA LYS A 159 -13.39 -0.68 23.75
C LYS A 159 -12.56 0.57 23.47
N ILE A 160 -11.74 0.55 22.42
CA ILE A 160 -10.90 1.69 22.03
C ILE A 160 -11.76 2.82 21.44
N GLU A 161 -12.76 2.50 20.62
CA GLU A 161 -13.71 3.47 20.08
C GLU A 161 -14.52 4.15 21.18
N GLN A 162 -14.96 3.40 22.20
CA GLN A 162 -15.66 3.94 23.36
C GLN A 162 -14.76 4.89 24.17
N GLU A 163 -13.51 4.52 24.42
CA GLU A 163 -12.52 5.39 25.09
C GLU A 163 -12.31 6.68 24.27
N ALA A 164 -12.08 6.55 22.96
CA ALA A 164 -11.90 7.69 22.08
C ALA A 164 -13.11 8.63 22.11
N LEU A 165 -14.34 8.09 22.05
CA LEU A 165 -15.56 8.87 22.13
C LEU A 165 -15.69 9.62 23.46
N GLN A 166 -15.37 8.99 24.59
CA GLN A 166 -15.39 9.62 25.91
C GLN A 166 -14.39 10.77 26.02
N LEU A 167 -13.24 10.65 25.35
CA LEU A 167 -12.19 11.67 25.31
C LEU A 167 -12.43 12.75 24.24
N GLY A 168 -13.50 12.64 23.44
CA GLY A 168 -13.78 13.57 22.34
C GLY A 168 -12.82 13.41 21.14
N ILE A 169 -12.20 12.24 21.00
CA ILE A 169 -11.29 11.90 19.91
C ILE A 169 -12.08 11.32 18.73
N ASN A 170 -11.86 11.86 17.53
CA ASN A 170 -12.49 11.33 16.33
C ASN A 170 -11.97 9.91 16.05
N ASN A 171 -12.87 9.00 15.70
CA ASN A 171 -12.48 7.64 15.32
C ASN A 171 -13.17 7.21 14.03
N SER A 172 -12.47 6.42 13.22
CA SER A 172 -13.00 5.88 11.97
C SER A 172 -12.39 4.53 11.65
N ARG A 173 -13.17 3.66 11.00
CA ARG A 173 -12.67 2.40 10.45
C ARG A 173 -12.39 2.59 8.96
N LEU A 174 -11.11 2.61 8.61
CA LEU A 174 -10.63 2.74 7.24
C LEU A 174 -10.68 1.39 6.52
N HIS A 175 -10.86 1.44 5.21
CA HIS A 175 -10.73 0.27 4.36
C HIS A 175 -9.29 -0.27 4.43
N SER A 176 -9.11 -1.60 4.52
CA SER A 176 -7.77 -2.20 4.62
C SER A 176 -6.81 -1.74 3.50
N PRO A 177 -5.58 -1.32 3.83
CA PRO A 177 -4.64 -0.82 2.85
C PRO A 177 -4.09 -1.91 1.93
N THR A 178 -4.40 -3.19 2.18
CA THR A 178 -4.10 -4.28 1.23
C THR A 178 -4.86 -4.13 -0.10
N GLY A 179 -5.91 -3.31 -0.13
CA GLY A 179 -6.80 -3.13 -1.28
C GLY A 179 -7.69 -4.35 -1.55
N ALA A 180 -7.70 -5.35 -0.66
CA ALA A 180 -8.63 -6.45 -0.75
C ALA A 180 -10.06 -5.94 -0.64
N ARG A 181 -11.00 -6.54 -1.39
CA ARG A 181 -12.43 -6.16 -1.42
C ARG A 181 -12.74 -4.73 -1.93
N LEU A 182 -11.77 -4.00 -2.49
CA LEU A 182 -12.06 -2.70 -3.15
C LEU A 182 -12.89 -2.86 -4.43
N GLY A 183 -12.86 -4.04 -5.07
CA GLY A 183 -13.60 -4.34 -6.29
C GLY A 183 -12.68 -4.60 -7.47
N ASN A 184 -13.26 -4.66 -8.68
CA ASN A 184 -12.50 -4.72 -9.93
C ASN A 184 -12.39 -3.29 -10.49
N GLY A 185 -11.17 -2.78 -10.65
CA GLY A 185 -10.87 -1.49 -11.27
C GLY A 185 -9.43 -1.07 -10.96
N VAL A 186 -8.80 -0.32 -11.86
CA VAL A 186 -7.45 0.22 -11.70
C VAL A 186 -7.57 1.76 -11.77
N PRO A 187 -6.79 2.51 -10.98
CA PRO A 187 -5.88 2.07 -9.93
C PRO A 187 -6.60 1.71 -8.62
N ARG A 188 -6.21 0.62 -7.96
CA ARG A 188 -6.74 0.25 -6.62
C ARG A 188 -6.43 1.28 -5.55
N LEU A 189 -5.30 1.97 -5.67
CA LEU A 189 -4.91 3.04 -4.77
C LEU A 189 -5.93 4.18 -4.79
N HIS A 190 -6.44 4.54 -5.97
CA HIS A 190 -7.45 5.59 -6.09
C HIS A 190 -8.73 5.24 -5.31
N GLN A 191 -9.26 4.03 -5.52
CA GLN A 191 -10.44 3.56 -4.78
C GLN A 191 -10.19 3.48 -3.27
N LEU A 192 -8.94 3.20 -2.86
CA LEU A 192 -8.57 3.22 -1.45
C LEU A 192 -8.65 4.65 -0.89
N VAL A 193 -8.02 5.62 -1.58
CA VAL A 193 -8.02 7.03 -1.19
C VAL A 193 -9.43 7.60 -1.19
N GLU A 194 -10.25 7.33 -2.22
CA GLU A 194 -11.66 7.74 -2.24
C GLU A 194 -12.41 7.22 -1.01
N ARG A 195 -12.23 5.95 -0.64
CA ARG A 195 -12.88 5.39 0.55
C ARG A 195 -12.37 6.00 1.85
N TRP A 196 -11.07 6.31 1.91
CA TRP A 196 -10.48 6.95 3.08
C TRP A 196 -10.89 8.42 3.19
N ASN A 197 -11.10 9.11 2.08
CA ASN A 197 -11.50 10.53 2.05
C ASN A 197 -12.92 10.75 2.58
N ILE A 198 -13.72 9.69 2.72
CA ILE A 198 -15.04 9.72 3.37
C ILE A 198 -14.88 9.69 4.90
N ALA A 199 -13.74 9.21 5.42
CA ALA A 199 -13.50 9.16 6.85
C ALA A 199 -13.23 10.55 7.40
N THR A 200 -13.81 10.85 8.55
CA THR A 200 -13.64 12.14 9.21
C THR A 200 -12.22 12.29 9.76
N GLY A 201 -11.66 13.50 9.64
CA GLY A 201 -10.43 13.89 10.32
C GLY A 201 -9.13 13.65 9.54
N LEU A 202 -9.17 12.89 8.43
CA LEU A 202 -8.07 12.94 7.46
C LEU A 202 -8.13 14.27 6.71
N PRO A 203 -6.98 14.82 6.25
CA PRO A 203 -6.99 15.99 5.39
C PRO A 203 -7.86 15.76 4.14
N ASN A 204 -8.56 16.80 3.69
CA ASN A 204 -9.33 16.68 2.45
C ASN A 204 -8.38 16.60 1.25
N VAL A 205 -8.55 15.58 0.43
CA VAL A 205 -7.76 15.42 -0.79
C VAL A 205 -8.54 15.97 -1.98
N ASP A 206 -7.95 16.95 -2.68
CA ASP A 206 -8.42 17.33 -4.01
C ASP A 206 -8.00 16.24 -5.01
N LEU A 207 -8.85 15.23 -5.14
CA LEU A 207 -8.63 14.12 -6.06
C LEU A 207 -8.45 14.59 -7.51
N ALA A 208 -8.95 15.77 -7.91
CA ALA A 208 -8.76 16.28 -9.27
C ALA A 208 -7.29 16.63 -9.60
N ARG A 209 -6.46 16.95 -8.58
CA ARG A 209 -5.03 17.23 -8.76
C ARG A 209 -4.21 16.00 -9.11
N TYR A 210 -4.76 14.83 -8.83
CA TYR A 210 -4.12 13.57 -9.07
C TYR A 210 -4.61 13.02 -10.43
N LEU A 211 -3.94 13.38 -11.53
CA LEU A 211 -4.38 13.12 -12.91
C LEU A 211 -4.74 11.64 -13.25
N TYR A 212 -4.34 10.67 -12.43
CA TYR A 212 -4.76 9.27 -12.51
C TYR A 212 -6.21 8.99 -12.05
N VAL A 213 -6.91 10.01 -11.54
CA VAL A 213 -8.23 9.91 -10.87
C VAL A 213 -9.42 9.89 -11.84
N GLN A 214 -9.31 10.50 -13.03
CA GLN A 214 -10.53 10.87 -13.76
C GLN A 214 -10.88 10.04 -15.02
N ASN A 215 -10.01 9.17 -15.54
CA ASN A 215 -10.27 8.55 -16.87
C ASN A 215 -9.88 7.07 -17.01
N GLU A 216 -10.66 6.15 -16.40
CA GLU A 216 -10.84 4.80 -16.94
C GLU A 216 -12.31 4.55 -17.31
N PRO A 217 -12.66 4.32 -18.59
CA PRO A 217 -13.99 3.82 -18.93
C PRO A 217 -14.16 2.40 -18.35
N LYS A 218 -15.27 2.19 -17.62
CA LYS A 218 -15.69 0.86 -17.11
C LYS A 218 -15.86 -0.12 -18.27
N GLU A 219 -14.81 -0.84 -18.65
CA GLU A 219 -14.88 -1.85 -19.70
C GLU A 219 -15.57 -3.11 -19.14
N LYS A 220 -16.74 -3.45 -19.69
CA LYS A 220 -17.42 -4.72 -19.42
C LYS A 220 -16.47 -5.86 -19.81
N LYS A 221 -16.08 -6.70 -18.85
CA LYS A 221 -15.19 -7.85 -19.09
C LYS A 221 -15.76 -8.73 -20.21
N PRO A 222 -15.03 -9.01 -21.30
CA PRO A 222 -15.43 -10.04 -22.23
C PRO A 222 -15.39 -11.41 -21.52
N ARG A 223 -16.43 -12.23 -21.73
CA ARG A 223 -16.47 -13.63 -21.26
C ARG A 223 -15.20 -14.36 -21.72
N LYS A 224 -14.40 -14.86 -20.78
CA LYS A 224 -13.17 -15.61 -21.08
C LYS A 224 -13.50 -16.92 -21.82
N LYS A 225 -13.13 -17.03 -23.10
CA LYS A 225 -12.78 -18.32 -23.68
C LYS A 225 -11.40 -18.71 -23.14
N LYS A 226 -11.27 -19.93 -22.61
CA LYS A 226 -9.98 -20.52 -22.20
C LYS A 226 -9.03 -20.49 -23.40
N LEU A 227 -7.87 -19.85 -23.25
CA LEU A 227 -6.74 -20.07 -24.14
C LEU A 227 -5.55 -20.57 -23.32
N ALA A 228 -5.03 -21.71 -23.73
CA ALA A 228 -3.83 -22.34 -23.21
C ALA A 228 -2.58 -21.77 -23.90
N LYS A 229 -1.55 -21.43 -23.11
CA LYS A 229 -0.14 -21.86 -23.23
C LYS A 229 0.75 -20.85 -22.48
N ARG A 230 1.60 -21.39 -21.61
CA ARG A 230 2.70 -20.68 -20.94
C ARG A 230 3.70 -20.22 -22.02
N THR A 231 3.93 -18.92 -22.13
CA THR A 231 5.11 -18.38 -22.82
C THR A 231 6.29 -18.51 -21.86
N ARG A 232 7.27 -19.38 -22.18
CA ARG A 232 8.60 -19.33 -21.56
C ARG A 232 9.33 -18.15 -22.19
N PHE A 233 9.88 -17.27 -21.37
CA PHE A 233 10.85 -16.28 -21.82
C PHE A 233 12.12 -17.00 -22.27
N SER A 234 12.50 -16.78 -23.52
CA SER A 234 13.76 -17.22 -24.12
C SER A 234 14.84 -16.20 -23.75
N GLN A 235 15.94 -16.66 -23.14
CA GLN A 235 17.10 -15.85 -22.74
C GLN A 235 18.03 -15.47 -23.91
N ASN A 236 17.56 -15.57 -25.15
CA ASN A 236 18.35 -15.18 -26.32
C ASN A 236 17.64 -14.03 -27.06
N ALA A 237 17.98 -12.80 -26.70
CA ALA A 237 17.86 -11.63 -27.56
C ALA A 237 18.88 -10.59 -27.11
N SER A 238 19.70 -10.16 -28.06
CA SER A 238 20.57 -8.99 -28.02
C SER A 238 19.95 -7.82 -27.25
N GLU A 239 20.73 -7.28 -26.30
CA GLU A 239 20.58 -5.99 -25.60
C GLU A 239 19.14 -5.46 -25.51
N ILE A 240 18.38 -5.99 -24.55
CA ILE A 240 17.16 -5.32 -24.09
C ILE A 240 17.62 -4.17 -23.21
N GLU A 241 17.57 -2.94 -23.72
CA GLU A 241 17.72 -1.76 -22.90
C GLU A 241 16.54 -1.67 -21.91
N ILE A 242 16.88 -1.56 -20.63
CA ILE A 242 15.93 -1.46 -19.52
C ILE A 242 16.07 -0.07 -18.93
N LEU A 243 15.02 0.73 -19.05
CA LEU A 243 14.93 1.98 -18.32
C LEU A 243 14.22 1.74 -16.97
N ILE A 244 14.88 2.13 -15.88
CA ILE A 244 14.36 1.97 -14.52
C ILE A 244 13.82 3.32 -14.01
N MET A 245 12.55 3.34 -13.62
CA MET A 245 11.85 4.49 -13.06
C MET A 245 11.25 4.12 -11.70
N GLY A 246 12.07 4.16 -10.65
CA GLY A 246 11.66 3.71 -9.32
C GLY A 246 11.26 2.23 -9.33
N ARG A 247 9.99 1.91 -9.00
CA ARG A 247 9.45 0.53 -9.00
C ARG A 247 9.08 -0.01 -10.39
N TYR A 248 9.19 0.81 -11.43
CA TYR A 248 8.73 0.44 -12.77
C TYR A 248 9.93 0.25 -13.70
N GLY A 249 9.94 -0.85 -14.45
CA GLY A 249 10.89 -1.11 -15.52
C GLY A 249 10.20 -0.98 -16.87
N LEU A 250 10.76 -0.19 -17.76
CA LEU A 250 10.33 -0.03 -19.14
C LEU A 250 11.36 -0.76 -20.03
N THR A 251 10.87 -1.61 -20.92
CA THR A 251 11.72 -2.32 -21.89
C THR A 251 11.14 -2.21 -23.27
N VAL A 252 12.03 -2.12 -24.26
CA VAL A 252 11.66 -2.22 -25.67
C VAL A 252 12.03 -3.62 -26.14
N SER A 253 11.05 -4.41 -26.58
CA SER A 253 11.31 -5.71 -27.18
C SER A 253 11.91 -5.56 -28.60
N PRO A 254 12.54 -6.60 -29.16
CA PRO A 254 13.11 -6.54 -30.52
C PRO A 254 12.10 -6.19 -31.62
N ASP A 255 10.80 -6.43 -31.41
CA ASP A 255 9.73 -6.01 -32.31
C ASP A 255 9.19 -4.60 -31.98
N GLU A 256 9.99 -3.82 -31.25
CA GLU A 256 9.73 -2.45 -30.77
C GLU A 256 8.42 -2.29 -30.00
N ARG A 257 8.02 -3.30 -29.22
CA ARG A 257 6.91 -3.15 -28.27
C ARG A 257 7.47 -2.69 -26.95
N ILE A 258 6.72 -1.81 -26.33
CA ILE A 258 7.10 -1.28 -25.03
C ILE A 258 6.37 -2.08 -23.98
N ASN A 259 7.17 -2.78 -23.19
CA ASN A 259 6.71 -3.58 -22.08
C ASN A 259 7.06 -2.82 -20.82
N LEU A 260 6.03 -2.51 -20.05
CA LEU A 260 6.21 -1.98 -18.72
C LEU A 260 5.94 -3.10 -17.72
N PHE A 261 6.77 -3.21 -16.70
CA PHE A 261 6.54 -4.10 -15.58
C PHE A 261 6.77 -3.38 -14.26
N ASP A 262 6.05 -3.84 -13.26
CA ASP A 262 6.36 -3.55 -11.87
C ASP A 262 7.50 -4.47 -11.43
N MET A 263 8.66 -3.90 -11.07
CA MET A 263 9.86 -4.66 -10.74
C MET A 263 9.71 -5.50 -9.46
N ASN A 264 8.87 -5.05 -8.52
CA ASN A 264 8.66 -5.76 -7.26
C ASN A 264 7.81 -7.02 -7.44
N SER A 265 6.85 -6.98 -8.36
CA SER A 265 5.93 -8.09 -8.63
C SER A 265 6.22 -8.86 -9.91
N ASN A 266 7.21 -8.42 -10.69
CA ASN A 266 7.52 -8.88 -12.04
C ASN A 266 6.27 -9.04 -12.93
N THR A 267 5.30 -8.13 -12.74
CA THR A 267 3.99 -8.21 -13.37
C THR A 267 3.92 -7.21 -14.53
N PRO A 268 3.60 -7.66 -15.76
CA PRO A 268 3.38 -6.76 -16.88
C PRO A 268 2.23 -5.80 -16.58
N LEU A 269 2.50 -4.51 -16.71
CA LEU A 269 1.53 -3.45 -16.60
C LEU A 269 1.01 -3.08 -17.98
N LYS A 270 -0.21 -2.54 -18.05
CA LYS A 270 -0.73 -1.99 -19.31
C LYS A 270 0.08 -0.73 -19.64
N ALA A 271 0.97 -0.84 -20.63
CA ALA A 271 1.96 0.18 -20.96
C ALA A 271 1.36 1.57 -21.15
N LEU A 272 0.22 1.69 -21.84
CA LEU A 272 -0.40 2.99 -22.13
C LEU A 272 -0.76 3.79 -20.87
N THR A 273 -1.42 3.16 -19.91
CA THR A 273 -1.89 3.83 -18.69
C THR A 273 -0.69 4.38 -17.91
N VAL A 274 0.35 3.59 -17.75
CA VAL A 274 1.48 4.00 -16.93
C VAL A 274 2.41 4.96 -17.66
N ILE A 275 2.61 4.79 -18.98
CA ILE A 275 3.35 5.75 -19.80
C ILE A 275 2.68 7.12 -19.71
N ARG A 276 1.36 7.17 -19.91
CA ARG A 276 0.60 8.42 -19.88
C ARG A 276 0.49 9.03 -18.49
N ASP A 277 0.21 8.21 -17.48
CA ASP A 277 -0.23 8.71 -16.17
C ASP A 277 0.89 8.78 -15.14
N ILE A 278 2.05 8.16 -15.40
CA ILE A 278 3.20 8.15 -14.48
C ILE A 278 4.44 8.70 -15.17
N ILE A 279 4.79 8.16 -16.33
CA ILE A 279 6.08 8.47 -16.97
C ILE A 279 6.09 9.89 -17.56
N ILE A 280 5.04 10.28 -18.29
CA ILE A 280 4.95 11.63 -18.87
C ILE A 280 4.89 12.73 -17.79
N PRO A 281 4.08 12.61 -16.72
CA PRO A 281 4.11 13.58 -15.63
C PRO A 281 5.48 13.67 -14.96
N TYR A 282 6.14 12.53 -14.73
CA TYR A 282 7.50 12.51 -14.20
C TYR A 282 8.46 13.27 -15.13
N ILE A 283 8.37 13.06 -16.44
CA ILE A 283 9.22 13.75 -17.41
C ILE A 283 8.99 15.26 -17.37
N SER A 284 7.71 15.67 -17.35
CA SER A 284 7.32 17.08 -17.29
C SER A 284 7.86 17.77 -16.04
N VAL A 285 7.75 17.13 -14.88
CA VAL A 285 8.25 17.70 -13.61
C VAL A 285 9.77 17.68 -13.54
N THR A 286 10.41 16.57 -13.92
CA THR A 286 11.84 16.35 -13.69
C THR A 286 12.71 17.06 -14.73
N PHE A 287 12.28 17.05 -15.99
CA PHE A 287 13.06 17.60 -17.11
C PHE A 287 12.46 18.91 -17.66
N ASN A 288 11.38 19.42 -17.04
CA ASN A 288 10.64 20.58 -17.55
C ASN A 288 10.26 20.44 -19.03
N HIS A 289 9.94 19.21 -19.46
CA HIS A 289 9.67 18.87 -20.86
C HIS A 289 8.26 18.33 -21.02
N GLN A 290 7.46 18.99 -21.86
CA GLN A 290 6.11 18.51 -22.17
C GLN A 290 6.13 17.55 -23.35
N ILE A 291 5.76 16.30 -23.08
CA ILE A 291 5.46 15.33 -24.13
C ILE A 291 3.99 15.54 -24.52
N GLU A 292 3.76 16.07 -25.72
CA GLU A 292 2.40 16.24 -26.25
C GLU A 292 1.77 14.87 -26.50
N LEU A 293 0.67 14.59 -25.80
CA LEU A 293 -0.19 13.48 -26.15
C LEU A 293 -0.90 13.82 -27.47
N HIS A 294 -0.35 13.41 -28.60
CA HIS A 294 -1.01 13.56 -29.90
C HIS A 294 -2.25 12.65 -30.01
N HIS A 295 -3.31 12.92 -29.25
CA HIS A 295 -4.58 12.23 -29.36
C HIS A 295 -5.77 13.19 -29.36
N PRO A 296 -6.61 13.15 -30.42
CA PRO A 296 -8.00 13.54 -30.33
C PRO A 296 -8.71 12.54 -29.41
N THR A 297 -9.42 13.03 -28.42
CA THR A 297 -10.31 12.26 -27.55
C THR A 297 -11.30 11.44 -28.40
N GLY A 298 -11.07 10.13 -28.60
CA GLY A 298 -12.06 9.26 -29.23
C GLY A 298 -11.60 7.95 -29.89
N ALA A 299 -10.34 7.80 -30.32
CA ALA A 299 -9.93 6.62 -31.10
C ALA A 299 -9.13 5.58 -30.27
N LYS A 300 -9.77 4.45 -29.94
CA LYS A 300 -9.09 3.25 -29.41
C LYS A 300 -8.31 2.55 -30.51
N ASN A 301 -7.05 2.93 -30.77
CA ASN A 301 -6.22 2.22 -31.75
C ASN A 301 -4.88 1.77 -31.13
N PRO A 302 -4.56 0.46 -31.07
CA PRO A 302 -3.33 -0.06 -30.43
C PRO A 302 -2.02 0.40 -31.08
N LYS A 303 -2.06 0.95 -32.30
CA LYS A 303 -0.90 1.61 -32.93
C LYS A 303 -0.40 2.82 -32.12
N ASN A 304 -1.28 3.44 -31.36
CA ASN A 304 -1.01 4.70 -30.66
C ASN A 304 -0.15 4.53 -29.40
N THR A 305 -0.32 3.42 -28.68
CA THR A 305 0.50 3.10 -27.49
C THR A 305 1.96 2.86 -27.85
N ARG A 306 2.20 2.31 -29.05
CA ARG A 306 3.55 2.04 -29.54
C ARG A 306 4.29 3.33 -29.88
N THR A 307 3.62 4.29 -30.53
CA THR A 307 4.22 5.59 -30.86
C THR A 307 4.52 6.40 -29.60
N LEU A 308 3.53 6.57 -28.72
CA LEU A 308 3.72 7.36 -27.50
C LEU A 308 4.81 6.78 -26.60
N GLY A 309 4.79 5.45 -26.43
CA GLY A 309 5.85 4.82 -25.66
C GLY A 309 7.22 5.03 -26.30
N LYS A 310 7.33 4.99 -27.63
CA LYS A 310 8.62 5.18 -28.31
C LYS A 310 9.14 6.60 -28.08
N GLU A 311 8.29 7.61 -28.20
CA GLU A 311 8.65 9.01 -27.93
C GLU A 311 9.16 9.18 -26.49
N VAL A 312 8.41 8.64 -25.53
CA VAL A 312 8.80 8.64 -24.11
C VAL A 312 10.12 7.91 -23.88
N TYR A 313 10.30 6.77 -24.53
CA TYR A 313 11.51 5.97 -24.42
C TYR A 313 12.73 6.67 -25.00
N THR A 314 12.61 7.21 -26.23
CA THR A 314 13.65 8.00 -26.90
C THR A 314 14.02 9.22 -26.07
N PHE A 315 13.04 9.96 -25.57
CA PHE A 315 13.28 11.12 -24.69
C PHE A 315 14.11 10.71 -23.47
N LEU A 316 13.73 9.62 -22.80
CA LEU A 316 14.41 9.16 -21.59
C LEU A 316 15.83 8.64 -21.88
N LEU A 317 16.10 8.08 -23.06
CA LEU A 317 17.45 7.71 -23.49
C LEU A 317 18.33 8.94 -23.75
N GLU A 318 17.79 9.98 -24.36
CA GLU A 318 18.52 11.22 -24.66
C GLU A 318 18.91 12.03 -23.40
N HIS A 319 18.28 11.73 -22.26
CA HIS A 319 18.46 12.45 -20.99
C HIS A 319 19.01 11.57 -19.85
N GLN A 320 19.62 10.42 -20.18
CA GLN A 320 20.48 9.66 -19.26
C GLN A 320 21.87 10.29 -19.15
#